data_AF-A0A922MCY1-F1
#
_entry.id   AF-A0A922MCY1-F1
#
_cell.length_a   1.000
_cell.length_b   1.000
_cell.length_c   1.000
_cell.angle_alpha   90.00
_cell.angle_beta   90.00
_cell.angle_gamma   90.00
#
_symmetry.space_group_name_H-M   'P 1'
#
loop_
_entity.id
_entity.type
_entity.pdbx_description
1 polymer ?
#
loop_
_entity_poly.entity_id
_entity_poly.type
_entity_poly.pdbx_seq_one_letter_code
_entity_poly.pdbx_strand_id
1 'polypeptide(L)'
;MSTSYVIGSVTSWNILAGISATIPILSLLGMLLLPETPNYLLQQNKRERAESSLTKLRGSTCNLEDEIQKMIAFKEKNHVEPLKGPREIIKALLSPSTLKPFTILAIYFFVYQWCGVNTITFYAIDVFEVCYHQF
;
A
#
# COMPACT_ATOMS: atom_id res chain seq x y z
N MET A 1 0.86 18.53 8.20
CA MET A 1 1.03 18.99 9.60
C MET A 1 0.93 20.51 9.68
N SER A 2 1.66 21.29 8.87
CA SER A 2 1.56 22.77 8.91
C SER A 2 0.29 23.35 8.28
N THR A 3 -0.33 22.67 7.30
CA THR A 3 -1.59 23.12 6.69
C THR A 3 -2.81 22.88 7.59
N SER A 4 -2.81 21.80 8.37
CA SER A 4 -3.92 21.44 9.26
C SER A 4 -4.09 22.43 10.42
N TYR A 5 -3.00 23.00 10.93
CA TYR A 5 -3.04 23.96 12.04
C TYR A 5 -3.47 25.37 11.63
N VAL A 6 -3.07 25.83 10.42
CA VAL A 6 -3.50 27.12 9.87
C VAL A 6 -4.99 27.11 9.48
N ILE A 7 -5.52 25.94 9.09
CA ILE A 7 -6.94 25.77 8.75
C ILE A 7 -7.82 25.64 10.00
N GLY A 8 -7.29 25.14 11.11
CA GLY A 8 -8.04 24.97 12.38
C GLY A 8 -8.41 26.27 13.09
N SER A 9 -7.67 27.36 12.88
CA SER A 9 -7.93 28.65 13.54
C SER A 9 -8.88 29.57 12.76
N VAL A 10 -9.20 29.25 11.50
CA VAL A 10 -9.98 30.15 10.63
C VAL A 10 -11.14 29.45 9.90
N THR A 11 -11.31 28.13 10.02
CA THR A 11 -12.37 27.43 9.27
C THR A 11 -12.89 26.20 10.02
N SER A 12 -14.23 26.10 10.14
CA SER A 12 -14.95 25.05 10.84
C SER A 12 -14.43 23.65 10.49
N TRP A 13 -14.19 22.80 11.51
CA TRP A 13 -13.80 21.38 11.44
C TRP A 13 -14.44 20.59 10.28
N ASN A 14 -15.68 20.93 9.93
CA ASN A 14 -16.45 20.38 8.82
C ASN A 14 -15.77 20.54 7.43
N ILE A 15 -15.07 21.65 7.18
CA ILE A 15 -14.40 21.90 5.89
C ILE A 15 -13.08 21.12 5.81
N LEU A 16 -12.35 20.98 6.92
CA LEU A 16 -11.15 20.15 6.98
C LEU A 16 -11.49 18.67 6.74
N ALA A 17 -12.58 18.18 7.31
CA ALA A 17 -13.11 16.85 7.04
C ALA A 17 -13.55 16.68 5.56
N GLY A 18 -14.16 17.72 4.97
CA GLY A 18 -14.48 17.72 3.54
C GLY A 18 -13.25 17.61 2.64
N ILE A 19 -12.19 18.36 2.94
CA ILE A 19 -10.93 18.34 2.17
C ILE A 19 -10.16 17.03 2.38
N SER A 20 -10.13 16.49 3.60
CA SER A 20 -9.45 15.20 3.83
C SER A 20 -10.18 14.04 3.17
N ALA A 21 -11.50 14.14 2.99
CA ALA A 21 -12.31 13.15 2.26
C ALA A 21 -12.15 13.24 0.74
N THR A 22 -11.77 14.39 0.17
CA THR A 22 -11.62 14.50 -1.30
C THR A 22 -10.43 13.68 -1.81
N ILE A 23 -9.34 13.56 -1.04
CA ILE A 23 -8.15 12.77 -1.39
C ILE A 23 -8.45 11.28 -1.60
N PRO A 24 -9.11 10.56 -0.65
CA PRO A 24 -9.48 9.17 -0.86
C PRO A 24 -10.54 9.01 -1.94
N ILE A 25 -11.48 9.96 -2.10
CA ILE A 25 -12.46 9.93 -3.19
C ILE A 25 -11.77 10.01 -4.55
N LEU A 26 -10.82 10.94 -4.71
CA LEU A 26 -10.04 11.07 -5.95
C LEU A 26 -9.20 9.83 -6.21
N SER A 27 -8.59 9.26 -5.16
CA SER A 27 -7.85 7.99 -5.25
C SER A 27 -8.76 6.84 -5.68
N LEU A 28 -9.99 6.76 -5.14
CA LEU A 28 -10.97 5.74 -5.50
C LEU A 28 -11.39 5.87 -6.96
N LEU A 29 -11.67 7.09 -7.42
CA LEU A 29 -11.98 7.36 -8.82
C LEU A 29 -10.81 6.98 -9.74
N GLY A 30 -9.57 7.29 -9.34
CA GLY A 30 -8.36 6.85 -10.05
C GLY A 30 -8.23 5.33 -10.10
N MET A 31 -8.55 4.65 -9.01
CA MET A 31 -8.51 3.18 -8.92
C MET A 31 -9.58 2.52 -9.79
N LEU A 32 -10.74 3.16 -9.99
CA LEU A 32 -11.76 2.70 -10.95
C LEU A 32 -11.33 2.89 -12.41
N LEU A 33 -10.49 3.90 -12.70
CA LEU A 33 -9.95 4.15 -14.04
C LEU A 33 -8.78 3.21 -14.40
N LEU A 34 -7.99 2.84 -13.39
CA LEU A 34 -6.92 1.86 -13.49
C LEU A 34 -7.52 0.46 -13.66
N PRO A 35 -7.14 -0.28 -14.71
CA PRO A 35 -7.62 -1.64 -14.90
C PRO A 35 -7.12 -2.54 -13.76
N GLU A 36 -7.88 -3.59 -13.45
CA GLU A 36 -7.48 -4.57 -12.43
C GLU A 36 -6.06 -5.09 -12.65
N THR A 37 -5.34 -5.34 -11.56
CA THR A 37 -3.94 -5.76 -11.57
C THR A 37 -3.73 -6.95 -12.53
N PRO A 38 -2.81 -6.89 -13.50
CA PRO A 38 -2.66 -7.93 -14.52
C PRO A 38 -2.30 -9.30 -13.94
N ASN A 39 -1.62 -9.34 -12.79
CA ASN A 39 -1.38 -10.56 -12.03
C ASN A 39 -2.67 -11.27 -11.59
N TYR A 40 -3.71 -10.52 -11.24
CA TYR A 40 -5.01 -11.07 -10.86
C TYR A 40 -5.74 -11.66 -12.07
N LEU A 41 -5.70 -10.99 -13.22
CA LEU A 41 -6.31 -11.47 -14.47
C LEU A 41 -5.60 -12.72 -15.02
N LEU A 42 -4.27 -12.79 -14.89
CA LEU A 42 -3.48 -14.00 -15.20
C LEU A 42 -3.84 -15.18 -14.28
N GLN A 43 -4.16 -14.92 -13.00
CA GLN A 43 -4.63 -15.98 -12.10
C GLN A 43 -6.02 -16.52 -12.47
N GLN A 44 -6.88 -15.72 -13.09
CA GLN A 44 -8.20 -16.13 -13.58
C GLN A 44 -8.18 -16.79 -14.98
N ASN A 45 -7.01 -17.12 -15.55
CA ASN A 45 -6.86 -17.62 -16.92
C ASN A 45 -7.42 -16.70 -18.02
N LYS A 46 -7.69 -15.42 -17.73
CA LYS A 46 -8.20 -14.45 -18.72
C LYS A 46 -7.05 -13.70 -19.38
N ARG A 47 -6.29 -14.41 -20.21
CA ARG A 47 -5.05 -13.91 -20.83
C ARG A 47 -5.26 -12.64 -21.66
N GLU A 48 -6.26 -12.60 -22.55
CA GLU A 48 -6.57 -11.41 -23.36
C GLU A 48 -6.89 -10.16 -22.52
N ARG A 49 -7.56 -10.33 -21.37
CA ARG A 49 -7.86 -9.20 -20.47
C ARG A 49 -6.62 -8.75 -19.71
N ALA A 50 -5.76 -9.69 -19.31
CA ALA A 50 -4.48 -9.36 -18.70
C ALA A 50 -3.59 -8.56 -19.66
N GLU A 51 -3.58 -8.94 -20.94
CA GLU A 51 -2.90 -8.22 -22.02
C GLU A 51 -3.46 -6.80 -22.17
N SER A 52 -4.77 -6.64 -22.31
CA SER A 52 -5.40 -5.31 -22.42
C SER A 52 -5.10 -4.40 -21.22
N SER A 53 -5.13 -4.95 -19.99
CA SER A 53 -4.77 -4.21 -18.78
C SER A 53 -3.29 -3.83 -18.72
N LEU A 54 -2.39 -4.72 -19.15
CA LEU A 54 -0.94 -4.45 -19.24
C LEU A 54 -0.63 -3.37 -20.28
N THR A 55 -1.29 -3.42 -21.45
CA THR A 55 -1.14 -2.40 -22.49
C THR A 55 -1.61 -1.04 -21.99
N LYS A 56 -2.72 -0.98 -21.25
CA LYS A 56 -3.24 0.28 -20.68
C LYS A 56 -2.36 0.83 -19.55
N LEU A 57 -1.68 -0.04 -18.79
CA LEU A 57 -0.81 0.36 -17.68
C LEU A 57 0.59 0.80 -18.14
N ARG A 58 1.17 0.12 -19.15
CA ARG A 58 2.58 0.29 -19.56
C ARG A 58 2.76 0.98 -20.91
N GLY A 59 1.68 1.14 -21.68
CA GLY A 59 1.72 1.65 -23.05
C GLY A 59 2.13 0.59 -24.07
N SER A 60 1.86 0.86 -25.35
CA SER A 60 2.00 -0.08 -26.47
C SER A 60 3.45 -0.38 -26.91
N THR A 61 4.46 0.01 -26.11
CA THR A 61 5.87 0.07 -26.55
C THR A 61 6.72 -1.11 -26.08
N CYS A 62 6.18 -2.02 -25.26
CA CYS A 62 6.89 -3.21 -24.79
C CYS A 62 6.31 -4.48 -25.41
N ASN A 63 7.18 -5.46 -25.70
CA ASN A 63 6.77 -6.83 -26.06
C ASN A 63 5.98 -7.45 -24.91
N LEU A 64 4.66 -7.26 -24.94
CA LEU A 64 3.75 -7.67 -23.89
C LEU A 64 3.78 -9.19 -23.67
N GLU A 65 3.96 -9.93 -24.76
CA GLU A 65 4.03 -11.38 -24.78
C GLU A 65 5.22 -11.92 -23.97
N ASP A 66 6.41 -11.31 -24.11
CA ASP A 66 7.62 -11.68 -23.35
C ASP A 66 7.45 -11.38 -21.85
N GLU A 67 6.81 -10.26 -21.52
CA GLU A 67 6.54 -9.87 -20.14
C GLU A 67 5.55 -10.83 -19.44
N ILE A 68 4.47 -11.21 -20.15
CA ILE A 68 3.49 -12.18 -19.66
C ILE A 68 4.14 -13.56 -19.49
N GLN A 69 4.96 -13.96 -20.46
CA GLN A 69 5.66 -15.23 -20.41
C GLN A 69 6.66 -15.26 -19.23
N LYS A 70 7.34 -14.14 -18.94
CA LYS A 70 8.16 -13.97 -17.73
C LYS A 70 7.35 -14.07 -16.45
N MET A 71 6.16 -13.47 -16.38
CA MET A 71 5.28 -13.60 -15.21
C MET A 71 4.80 -15.04 -14.99
N ILE A 72 4.45 -15.76 -16.07
CA ILE A 72 4.06 -17.18 -16.01
C ILE A 72 5.26 -18.04 -15.57
N ALA A 73 6.43 -17.85 -16.19
CA ALA A 73 7.65 -18.57 -15.85
C ALA A 73 8.09 -18.30 -14.39
N PHE A 74 7.92 -17.07 -13.91
CA PHE A 74 8.17 -16.73 -12.50
C PHE A 74 7.20 -17.46 -11.58
N LYS A 75 5.91 -17.53 -11.94
CA LYS A 75 4.88 -18.23 -11.17
C LYS A 75 5.18 -19.73 -11.08
N GLU A 76 5.57 -20.34 -12.19
CA GLU A 76 5.92 -21.76 -12.30
C GLU A 76 7.21 -22.07 -11.53
N LYS A 77 8.26 -21.26 -11.70
CA LYS A 77 9.54 -21.41 -10.99
C LYS A 77 9.38 -21.30 -9.46
N ASN A 78 8.53 -20.39 -9.00
CA ASN A 78 8.30 -20.16 -7.57
C ASN A 78 7.17 -21.01 -6.98
N HIS A 79 6.59 -21.95 -7.75
CA HIS A 79 5.47 -22.80 -7.31
C HIS A 79 4.36 -21.97 -6.63
N VAL A 80 4.04 -20.81 -7.20
CA VAL A 80 2.99 -19.94 -6.68
C VAL A 80 1.65 -20.54 -7.08
N GLU A 81 1.26 -21.60 -6.38
CA GLU A 81 -0.04 -22.22 -6.51
C GLU A 81 -1.11 -21.24 -6.01
N PRO A 82 -2.23 -21.08 -6.73
CA PRO A 82 -3.33 -20.28 -6.24
C PRO A 82 -3.82 -20.91 -4.93
N LEU A 83 -3.74 -20.16 -3.84
CA LEU A 83 -4.15 -20.63 -2.50
C LEU A 83 -5.66 -20.91 -2.53
N LYS A 84 -6.06 -22.19 -2.50
CA LYS A 84 -7.45 -22.59 -2.77
C LYS A 84 -8.36 -22.46 -1.54
N GLY A 85 -7.83 -22.12 -0.37
CA GLY A 85 -8.63 -21.95 0.84
C GLY A 85 -7.91 -21.33 2.01
N PRO A 86 -8.65 -20.91 3.06
CA PRO A 86 -8.11 -20.20 4.22
C PRO A 86 -7.04 -20.99 4.97
N ARG A 87 -7.16 -22.34 5.01
CA ARG A 87 -6.16 -23.22 5.62
C ARG A 87 -4.83 -23.20 4.87
N GLU A 88 -4.87 -23.14 3.54
CA GLU A 88 -3.66 -23.08 2.73
C GLU A 88 -3.00 -21.70 2.82
N ILE A 89 -3.81 -20.64 2.90
CA ILE A 89 -3.31 -19.27 3.12
C ILE A 89 -2.58 -19.18 4.46
N ILE A 90 -3.18 -19.70 5.55
CA ILE A 90 -2.55 -19.74 6.87
C ILE A 90 -1.27 -20.59 6.83
N LYS A 91 -1.32 -21.76 6.21
CA LYS A 91 -0.13 -22.64 6.08
C LYS A 91 1.00 -21.98 5.26
N ALA A 92 0.66 -21.23 4.21
CA ALA A 92 1.62 -20.49 3.41
C ALA A 92 2.21 -19.29 4.17
N LEU A 93 1.40 -18.58 4.95
CA LEU A 93 1.85 -17.50 5.85
C LEU A 93 2.79 -18.03 6.94
N LEU A 94 2.49 -19.20 7.52
CA LEU A 94 3.35 -19.85 8.52
C LEU A 94 4.51 -20.65 7.90
N SER A 95 4.68 -20.64 6.57
CA SER A 95 5.82 -21.29 5.94
C SER A 95 7.13 -20.58 6.33
N PRO A 96 8.23 -21.32 6.55
CA PRO A 96 9.50 -20.73 6.97
C PRO A 96 10.10 -19.74 5.96
N SER A 97 9.73 -19.86 4.67
CA SER A 97 10.10 -18.89 3.63
C SER A 97 9.40 -17.54 3.78
N THR A 98 8.15 -17.52 4.24
CA THR A 98 7.35 -16.30 4.43
C THR A 98 7.53 -15.71 5.83
N LEU A 99 7.75 -16.56 6.84
CA LEU A 99 7.88 -16.14 8.23
C LEU A 99 9.14 -15.30 8.48
N LYS A 100 10.25 -15.57 7.76
CA LYS A 100 11.50 -14.79 7.86
C LYS A 100 11.31 -13.30 7.54
N PRO A 101 10.86 -12.91 6.33
CA PRO A 101 10.61 -11.50 6.02
C PRO A 101 9.48 -10.91 6.87
N PHE A 102 8.45 -11.70 7.19
CA PHE A 102 7.35 -11.24 8.04
C PHE A 102 7.83 -10.87 9.45
N THR A 103 8.72 -11.66 10.04
CA THR A 103 9.30 -11.40 11.37
C THR A 103 10.16 -10.14 11.35
N ILE A 104 10.98 -9.96 10.31
CA ILE A 104 11.79 -8.74 10.14
C ILE A 104 10.89 -7.51 10.06
N LEU A 105 9.83 -7.55 9.26
CA LEU A 105 8.87 -6.46 9.15
C LEU A 105 8.14 -6.22 10.47
N ALA A 106 7.72 -7.27 11.18
CA ALA A 106 7.06 -7.15 12.48
C ALA A 106 7.95 -6.46 13.52
N ILE A 107 9.23 -6.85 13.60
CA ILE A 107 10.20 -6.20 14.49
C ILE A 107 10.43 -4.75 14.06
N TYR A 108 10.57 -4.49 12.76
CA TYR A 108 10.73 -3.14 12.22
C TYR A 108 9.56 -2.23 12.62
N PHE A 109 8.32 -2.66 12.41
CA PHE A 109 7.13 -1.89 12.81
C PHE A 109 7.03 -1.72 14.32
N PHE A 110 7.40 -2.73 15.09
CA PHE A 110 7.42 -2.65 16.55
C PHE A 110 8.39 -1.58 17.03
N VAL A 111 9.64 -1.60 16.53
CA VAL A 111 10.67 -0.59 16.86
C VAL A 111 10.25 0.79 16.36
N TYR A 112 9.68 0.89 15.16
CA TYR A 112 9.18 2.15 14.60
C TYR A 112 8.11 2.79 15.49
N GLN A 113 7.16 1.98 15.97
CA GLN A 113 6.10 2.45 16.88
C GLN A 113 6.67 2.85 18.25
N TRP A 114 7.63 2.07 18.78
CA TRP A 114 8.27 2.31 20.08
C TRP A 114 9.27 3.46 20.10
N CYS A 115 9.78 3.89 18.94
CA CYS A 115 10.63 5.07 18.81
C CYS A 115 9.89 6.39 19.11
N GLY A 116 8.59 6.31 19.44
CA GLY A 116 7.81 7.47 19.87
C GLY A 116 7.42 8.36 18.69
N VAL A 117 7.40 7.83 17.47
CA VAL A 117 7.03 8.60 16.27
C VAL A 117 5.64 9.26 16.43
N ASN A 118 4.72 8.56 17.09
CA ASN A 118 3.39 9.11 17.41
C ASN A 118 3.47 10.17 18.51
N THR A 119 4.27 9.95 19.56
CA THR A 119 4.47 10.93 20.63
C THR A 119 5.03 12.24 20.08
N ILE A 120 6.05 12.18 19.21
CA ILE A 120 6.61 13.35 18.54
C ILE A 120 5.55 14.00 17.65
N THR A 121 4.78 13.21 16.88
CA THR A 121 3.76 13.75 15.98
C THR A 121 2.66 14.54 16.70
N PHE A 122 2.24 14.09 17.89
CA PHE A 122 1.17 14.74 18.64
C PHE A 122 1.65 15.79 19.64
N TYR A 123 2.78 15.56 20.30
CA TYR A 123 3.27 16.36 21.43
C TYR A 123 4.55 17.14 21.13
N ALA A 124 5.00 17.19 19.88
CA ALA A 124 6.19 17.99 19.53
C ALA A 124 6.06 19.44 20.04
N ILE A 125 4.90 20.06 19.85
CA ILE A 125 4.67 21.45 20.25
C ILE A 125 4.76 21.61 21.77
N ASP A 126 4.07 20.76 22.55
CA ASP A 126 4.12 20.78 24.00
C ASP A 126 5.55 20.56 24.55
N VAL A 127 6.32 19.65 23.95
CA VAL A 127 7.71 19.37 24.35
C VAL A 127 8.61 20.59 24.08
N PHE A 128 8.45 21.24 22.93
CA PHE A 128 9.24 22.44 22.59
C PHE A 128 8.89 23.62 23.50
N GLU A 129 7.62 23.78 23.91
CA GLU A 129 7.18 24.86 24.80
C GLU A 129 7.75 24.71 26.22
N VAL A 130 7.75 23.49 26.77
CA VAL A 130 8.38 23.20 28.08
C VAL A 130 9.89 23.47 28.06
N CYS A 131 10.59 23.10 26.97
CA CYS A 131 12.01 23.37 26.84
C CYS A 131 12.34 24.86 26.70
N TYR A 132 11.45 25.66 26.09
CA TYR A 132 11.65 27.10 25.94
C TYR A 132 11.52 27.85 27.27
N HIS A 133 10.63 27.40 28.15
CA HIS A 133 10.38 28.04 29.45
C HIS A 133 11.46 27.76 30.52
N GLN A 134 12.45 26.90 30.20
CA GLN A 134 13.57 26.51 31.08
C GLN A 134 14.89 27.28 30.81
N PHE A 135 14.93 28.14 29.78
CA PHE A 135 16.02 29.06 29.48
C PHE A 135 15.63 30.51 29.78
#